data_AF-A0A2Z4J8Y2-F1
#
_entry.id   AF-A0A2Z4J8Y2-F1
#
_cell.length_a   1.000
_cell.length_b   1.000
_cell.length_c   1.000
_cell.angle_alpha   90.00
_cell.angle_beta   90.00
_cell.angle_gamma   90.00
#
_symmetry.space_group_name_H-M   'P 1'
#
loop_
_entity.id
_entity.type
_entity.pdbx_description
1 polymer ?
#
loop_
_entity_poly.entity_id
_entity_poly.type
_entity_poly.pdbx_seq_one_letter_code
_entity_poly.pdbx_strand_id
1 'polypeptide(L)'
;MDERPGSAHLTDKLLAVIDAQQVNAMPGLHECDLCAIQLPDSLPWNIPRPGHVCASAGTGEIRVPGGPGTVFAAPYLIGHYVTDHGYLPPRPFIEVVLAFDPFGPWPARFPGIRFPWIPADAALRHVDDA
;
A
#
# COMPACT_ATOMS: atom_id res chain seq x y z
N MET A 1 -12.68 4.61 -23.07
CA MET A 1 -11.97 4.41 -21.79
C MET A 1 -12.68 3.23 -21.15
N ASP A 2 -12.18 2.02 -21.41
CA ASP A 2 -12.83 0.79 -21.00
C ASP A 2 -12.49 0.56 -19.52
N GLU A 3 -13.42 0.96 -18.66
CA GLU A 3 -13.31 0.76 -17.22
C GLU A 3 -13.48 -0.73 -16.96
N ARG A 4 -12.37 -1.46 -16.85
CA ARG A 4 -12.42 -2.86 -16.43
C ARG A 4 -13.04 -2.89 -15.03
N PRO A 5 -14.21 -3.51 -14.82
CA PRO A 5 -14.96 -3.42 -13.55
C PRO A 5 -14.23 -3.98 -12.31
N GLY A 6 -13.01 -4.49 -12.45
CA GLY A 6 -12.12 -4.87 -11.35
C GLY A 6 -11.02 -3.85 -11.00
N SER A 7 -10.70 -2.87 -11.87
CA SER A 7 -9.62 -1.91 -11.58
C SER A 7 -10.05 -0.84 -10.59
N ALA A 8 -11.27 -0.31 -10.68
CA ALA A 8 -11.78 0.68 -9.73
C ALA A 8 -11.79 0.13 -8.29
N HIS A 9 -12.32 -1.08 -8.11
CA HIS A 9 -12.37 -1.72 -6.80
C HIS A 9 -10.97 -2.03 -6.23
N LEU A 10 -10.03 -2.47 -7.07
CA LEU A 10 -8.63 -2.66 -6.66
C LEU A 10 -7.97 -1.32 -6.28
N THR A 11 -8.19 -0.27 -7.06
CA THR A 11 -7.67 1.08 -6.76
C THR A 11 -8.18 1.56 -5.41
N ASP A 12 -9.49 1.48 -5.15
CA ASP A 12 -10.08 1.91 -3.88
C ASP A 12 -9.48 1.14 -2.70
N LYS A 13 -9.29 -0.18 -2.84
CA LYS A 13 -8.66 -1.01 -1.81
C LYS A 13 -7.20 -0.64 -1.59
N LEU A 14 -6.43 -0.38 -2.64
CA LEU A 14 -5.04 0.07 -2.51
C LEU A 14 -4.96 1.42 -1.81
N LEU A 15 -5.83 2.37 -2.15
CA LEU A 15 -5.88 3.68 -1.50
C LEU A 15 -6.23 3.57 -0.02
N ALA A 16 -7.20 2.72 0.33
CA ALA A 16 -7.53 2.45 1.74
C ALA A 16 -6.36 1.82 2.51
N VAL A 17 -5.60 0.92 1.87
CA VAL A 17 -4.41 0.31 2.47
C VAL A 17 -3.29 1.33 2.65
N ILE A 18 -3.04 2.15 1.64
CA ILE A 18 -2.06 3.26 1.62
C ILE A 18 -2.37 4.29 2.72
N ASP A 19 -3.64 4.64 2.92
CA ASP A 19 -4.07 5.58 3.97
C ASP A 19 -3.88 4.99 5.38
N ALA A 20 -4.23 3.71 5.54
CA ALA A 20 -4.09 3.02 6.82
C ALA A 20 -2.64 2.63 7.16
N GLN A 21 -1.76 2.51 6.16
CA GLN A 21 -0.41 1.97 6.34
C GLN A 21 0.67 2.87 5.75
N GLN A 22 1.65 3.19 6.59
CA GLN A 22 2.96 3.64 6.15
C GLN A 22 4.02 2.89 6.95
N VAL A 23 4.70 1.94 6.30
CA VAL A 23 5.78 1.17 6.91
C VAL A 23 7.09 1.42 6.16
N ASN A 24 8.19 1.33 6.91
CA ASN A 24 9.55 1.55 6.40
C ASN A 24 9.71 2.85 5.61
N ALA A 25 9.10 3.94 6.09
CA ALA A 25 9.30 5.25 5.52
C ALA A 25 10.78 5.67 5.65
N MET A 26 11.34 6.15 4.55
CA MET A 26 12.73 6.61 4.44
C MET A 26 12.75 8.12 4.18
N PRO A 27 13.86 8.82 4.49
CA PRO A 27 14.03 10.22 4.10
C PRO A 27 14.11 10.47 2.60
N GLY A 28 14.42 9.42 1.81
CA GLY A 28 14.47 9.48 0.35
C GLY A 28 13.08 9.41 -0.28
N LEU A 29 12.93 10.08 -1.42
CA LEU A 29 11.70 10.07 -2.22
C LEU A 29 11.84 9.12 -3.41
N HIS A 30 10.92 8.16 -3.52
CA HIS A 30 10.74 7.37 -4.74
C HIS A 30 9.77 8.12 -5.65
N GLU A 31 10.26 8.64 -6.76
CA GLU A 31 9.43 9.27 -7.80
C GLU A 31 9.15 8.27 -8.93
N CYS A 32 8.00 8.42 -9.58
CA CYS A 32 7.62 7.55 -10.68
C CYS A 32 8.38 7.91 -11.97
N ASP A 33 9.20 6.98 -12.46
CA ASP A 33 9.97 7.13 -13.70
C ASP A 33 9.15 6.93 -14.99
N LEU A 34 7.89 6.46 -14.89
CA LEU A 34 7.01 6.22 -16.04
C LEU A 34 6.27 7.47 -16.52
N CYS A 35 6.41 8.56 -15.77
CA CYS A 35 5.72 9.80 -16.01
C CYS A 35 6.47 10.60 -17.07
N ALA A 36 5.74 11.16 -18.04
CA ALA A 36 6.37 12.01 -19.06
C ALA A 36 7.03 13.27 -18.49
N ILE A 37 6.57 13.72 -17.31
CA ILE A 37 7.08 14.91 -16.61
C ILE A 37 7.42 14.50 -15.19
N GLN A 38 8.61 14.91 -14.74
CA GLN A 38 9.08 14.71 -13.37
C GLN A 38 8.21 15.49 -12.37
N LEU A 39 8.23 15.09 -11.10
CA LEU A 39 7.47 15.79 -10.08
C LEU A 39 8.02 17.22 -9.93
N PRO A 40 7.19 18.27 -10.03
CA PRO A 40 7.66 19.63 -9.79
C PRO A 40 7.97 19.85 -8.30
N ASP A 41 9.11 20.47 -7.98
CA ASP A 41 9.51 20.78 -6.59
C ASP A 41 8.45 21.56 -5.78
N SER A 42 7.62 22.34 -6.47
CA SER A 42 6.54 23.13 -5.85
C SER A 42 5.32 22.31 -5.44
N LEU A 43 5.19 21.07 -5.92
CA LEU A 43 4.06 20.19 -5.61
C LEU A 43 4.43 19.24 -4.46
N PRO A 44 3.65 19.18 -3.36
CA PRO A 44 3.91 18.20 -2.31
C PRO A 44 3.88 16.78 -2.87
N TRP A 45 4.89 15.99 -2.55
CA TRP A 45 5.11 14.65 -3.13
C TRP A 45 3.95 13.66 -2.92
N ASN A 46 3.15 13.88 -1.88
CA ASN A 46 2.01 13.04 -1.52
C ASN A 46 0.70 13.49 -2.17
N ILE A 47 0.73 14.45 -3.09
CA ILE A 47 -0.45 14.98 -3.78
C ILE A 47 -0.43 14.52 -5.24
N PRO A 48 -1.56 14.04 -5.79
CA PRO A 48 -1.66 13.77 -7.22
C PRO A 48 -1.40 15.04 -8.04
N ARG A 49 -0.57 14.92 -9.07
CA ARG A 49 -0.39 15.99 -10.06
C ARG A 49 -1.63 16.13 -10.95
N PRO A 50 -1.81 17.25 -11.67
CA PRO A 50 -2.93 17.42 -12.59
C PRO A 50 -3.07 16.25 -13.58
N GLY A 51 -4.30 15.76 -13.72
CA GLY A 51 -4.63 14.63 -14.60
C GLY A 51 -4.27 13.24 -14.06
N HIS A 52 -3.83 13.14 -12.81
CA HIS A 52 -3.54 11.86 -12.14
C HIS A 52 -4.47 11.64 -10.96
N VAL A 53 -4.79 10.38 -10.68
CA VAL A 53 -5.65 9.98 -9.57
C VAL A 53 -4.83 9.81 -8.30
N CYS A 54 -3.61 9.28 -8.40
CA CYS A 54 -2.76 8.99 -7.25
C CYS A 54 -1.48 9.84 -7.25
N ALA A 55 -0.88 10.00 -6.07
CA ALA A 55 0.42 10.63 -5.93
C ALA A 55 1.49 9.84 -6.70
N SER A 56 2.31 10.52 -7.50
CA SER A 56 3.36 9.91 -8.32
C SER A 56 4.70 9.81 -7.60
N ALA A 57 4.70 9.97 -6.27
CA ALA A 57 5.89 9.84 -5.43
C ALA A 57 5.51 9.36 -4.02
N GLY A 58 6.49 8.84 -3.29
CA GLY A 58 6.28 8.27 -1.96
C GLY A 58 7.58 7.89 -1.26
N THR A 59 7.51 7.71 0.06
CA THR A 59 8.70 7.51 0.91
C THR A 59 8.78 6.14 1.55
N GLY A 60 7.79 5.27 1.35
CA GLY A 60 7.70 3.97 2.01
C GLY A 60 7.01 2.89 1.18
N GLU A 61 6.57 1.84 1.87
CA GLU A 61 5.88 0.69 1.29
C GLU A 61 4.59 0.36 2.05
N ILE A 62 3.75 -0.45 1.42
CA ILE A 62 2.62 -1.12 2.06
C ILE A 62 2.98 -2.60 2.30
N ARG A 63 2.36 -3.20 3.32
CA ARG A 63 2.48 -4.65 3.59
C ARG A 63 1.12 -5.28 3.75
N VAL A 64 0.86 -6.33 2.98
CA VAL A 64 -0.42 -7.05 3.02
C VAL A 64 -0.16 -8.51 3.39
N PRO A 65 -0.69 -8.98 4.52
CA PRO A 65 -0.59 -10.39 4.90
C PRO A 65 -1.24 -11.30 3.83
N GLY A 66 -0.56 -12.38 3.49
CA GLY A 66 -1.08 -13.44 2.62
C GLY A 66 -1.42 -14.70 3.40
N GLY A 67 -1.16 -15.86 2.79
CA GLY A 67 -1.20 -17.15 3.47
C GLY A 67 -0.12 -17.28 4.57
N PRO A 68 -0.11 -18.39 5.32
CA PRO A 68 0.84 -18.61 6.42
C PRO A 68 2.29 -18.33 6.01
N GLY A 69 2.99 -17.53 6.82
CA GLY A 69 4.38 -17.15 6.59
C GLY A 69 4.62 -16.22 5.38
N THR A 70 3.58 -15.74 4.70
CA THR A 70 3.70 -14.90 3.51
C THR A 70 3.22 -13.48 3.76
N VAL A 71 4.01 -12.51 3.32
CA VAL A 71 3.64 -11.09 3.28
C VAL A 71 3.98 -10.56 1.90
N PHE A 72 3.03 -9.83 1.31
CA PHE A 72 3.25 -9.08 0.10
C PHE A 72 3.69 -7.66 0.44
N ALA A 73 4.67 -7.14 -0.29
CA ALA A 73 5.14 -5.77 -0.16
C ALA A 73 5.04 -5.06 -1.51
N ALA A 74 4.72 -3.76 -1.48
CA ALA A 74 4.69 -2.91 -2.67
C ALA A 74 5.03 -1.47 -2.27
N PRO A 75 5.70 -0.70 -3.15
CA PRO A 75 5.95 0.72 -2.89
C PRO A 75 4.63 1.47 -2.75
N TYR A 76 4.65 2.60 -2.04
CA TYR A 76 3.46 3.47 -1.88
C TYR A 76 2.84 3.89 -3.22
N LEU A 77 3.67 3.98 -4.27
CA LEU A 77 3.26 4.30 -5.64
C LEU A 77 2.42 3.20 -6.32
N ILE A 78 2.18 2.05 -5.70
CA ILE A 78 1.42 0.96 -6.32
C ILE A 78 0.02 1.41 -6.80
N GLY A 79 -0.65 2.30 -6.06
CA GLY A 79 -1.92 2.89 -6.47
C GLY A 79 -1.79 3.70 -7.76
N HIS A 80 -0.72 4.49 -7.88
CA HIS A 80 -0.38 5.26 -9.08
C HIS A 80 -0.04 4.36 -10.27
N TYR A 81 0.77 3.32 -10.06
CA TYR A 81 1.11 2.38 -11.13
C TYR A 81 -0.14 1.68 -11.68
N VAL A 82 -1.05 1.23 -10.81
CA VAL A 82 -2.28 0.54 -11.23
C VAL A 82 -3.24 1.52 -11.91
N THR A 83 -3.49 2.67 -11.30
CA THR A 83 -4.57 3.58 -11.70
C THR A 83 -4.16 4.46 -12.88
N ASP A 84 -2.97 5.04 -12.82
CA ASP A 84 -2.53 6.04 -13.79
C ASP A 84 -1.68 5.44 -14.92
N HIS A 85 -1.03 4.29 -14.68
CA HIS A 85 -0.19 3.60 -15.67
C HIS A 85 -0.73 2.23 -16.09
N GLY A 86 -1.87 1.80 -15.57
CA GLY A 86 -2.52 0.55 -15.97
C GLY A 86 -1.73 -0.72 -15.63
N TYR A 87 -0.77 -0.63 -14.70
CA TYR A 87 -0.04 -1.79 -14.21
C TYR A 87 -1.02 -2.84 -13.70
N LEU A 88 -0.83 -4.09 -14.14
CA LEU A 88 -1.60 -5.23 -13.66
C LEU A 88 -0.72 -6.02 -12.68
N PRO A 89 -0.96 -5.92 -11.36
CA PRO A 89 -0.18 -6.67 -10.39
C PRO A 89 -0.38 -8.18 -10.54
N PRO A 90 0.54 -9.01 -10.02
CA PRO A 90 0.34 -10.45 -9.95
C PRO A 90 -0.98 -10.80 -9.27
N ARG A 91 -1.71 -11.78 -9.81
CA ARG A 91 -3.02 -12.18 -9.28
C ARG A 91 -3.02 -12.49 -7.76
N PRO A 92 -2.04 -13.20 -7.18
CA PRO A 92 -2.00 -13.43 -5.73
C PRO A 92 -1.96 -12.13 -4.92
N PHE A 93 -1.29 -11.09 -5.42
CA PHE A 93 -1.26 -9.77 -4.78
C PHE A 93 -2.63 -9.10 -4.81
N ILE A 94 -3.31 -9.16 -5.97
CA ILE A 94 -4.66 -8.61 -6.14
C ILE A 94 -5.61 -9.28 -5.15
N GLU A 95 -5.60 -10.60 -5.08
CA GLU A 95 -6.49 -11.38 -4.21
C GLU A 95 -6.34 -11.00 -2.73
N VAL A 96 -5.11 -10.89 -2.23
CA VAL A 96 -4.89 -10.52 -0.82
C VAL A 96 -5.25 -9.06 -0.53
N VAL A 97 -4.99 -8.13 -1.45
CA VAL A 97 -5.37 -6.71 -1.30
C VAL A 97 -6.89 -6.56 -1.21
N LEU A 98 -7.61 -7.27 -2.08
CA LEU A 98 -9.08 -7.23 -2.08
C LEU A 98 -9.66 -7.83 -0.79
N ALA A 99 -9.07 -8.89 -0.26
CA ALA A 99 -9.51 -9.55 0.96
C ALA A 99 -9.11 -8.83 2.26
N PHE A 100 -8.05 -8.01 2.23
CA PHE A 100 -7.47 -7.41 3.41
C PHE A 100 -8.31 -6.24 3.95
N ASP A 101 -8.68 -6.25 5.22
CA ASP A 101 -9.36 -5.13 5.89
C ASP A 101 -8.35 -4.22 6.60
N PRO A 102 -7.98 -3.05 6.02
CA PRO A 102 -7.03 -2.14 6.65
C PRO A 102 -7.54 -1.49 7.95
N PHE A 103 -8.86 -1.48 8.19
CA PHE A 103 -9.48 -0.84 9.35
C PHE A 103 -10.08 -1.83 10.35
N GLY A 104 -9.72 -3.12 10.21
CA GLY A 104 -10.13 -4.17 11.15
C GLY A 104 -9.71 -3.89 12.59
N PRO A 105 -10.09 -4.75 13.56
CA PRO A 105 -9.88 -4.54 15.00
C PRO A 105 -8.41 -4.73 15.44
N TRP A 106 -7.46 -4.35 14.59
CA TRP A 106 -6.02 -4.44 14.79
C TRP A 106 -5.52 -3.73 16.04
N PRO A 107 -5.95 -2.49 16.37
CA PRO A 107 -5.46 -1.82 17.58
C PRO A 107 -5.93 -2.51 18.87
N ALA A 108 -7.10 -3.14 18.85
CA ALA A 108 -7.61 -3.93 19.97
C ALA A 108 -6.85 -5.25 20.13
N ARG A 109 -6.46 -5.87 19.02
CA ARG A 109 -5.69 -7.13 19.01
C ARG A 109 -4.19 -6.90 19.30
N PHE A 110 -3.65 -5.75 18.91
CA PHE A 110 -2.24 -5.39 19.04
C PHE A 110 -2.09 -3.92 19.51
N PRO A 111 -2.25 -3.65 20.81
CA PRO A 111 -2.14 -2.31 21.36
C PRO A 111 -0.77 -1.68 21.05
N GLY A 112 -0.77 -0.45 20.52
CA GLY A 112 0.46 0.28 20.16
C GLY A 112 1.09 -0.11 18.82
N ILE A 113 0.60 -1.18 18.17
CA ILE A 113 0.99 -1.54 16.81
C ILE A 113 -0.01 -0.89 15.85
N ARG A 114 0.44 0.12 15.09
CA ARG A 114 -0.42 0.78 14.08
C ARG A 114 -0.79 -0.18 12.94
N PHE A 115 -0.02 -1.24 12.75
CA PHE A 115 -0.26 -2.20 11.68
C PHE A 115 0.26 -3.60 12.00
N PRO A 116 -0.60 -4.62 12.12
CA PRO A 116 -0.16 -5.97 12.38
C PRO A 116 0.03 -6.71 11.06
N TRP A 117 1.28 -6.77 10.59
CA TRP A 117 1.68 -7.80 9.63
C TRP A 117 1.86 -9.16 10.34
N ILE A 118 1.11 -9.41 11.41
CA ILE A 118 1.28 -10.55 12.30
C ILE A 118 0.32 -11.64 11.84
N PRO A 119 0.82 -12.79 11.36
CA PRO A 119 -0.01 -13.93 11.00
C PRO A 119 -0.94 -14.33 12.15
N ALA A 120 -2.12 -14.88 11.82
CA ALA A 120 -3.09 -15.27 12.84
C ALA A 120 -2.55 -16.33 13.82
N ASP A 121 -1.58 -17.13 13.39
CA ASP A 121 -0.89 -18.18 14.12
C ASP A 121 0.47 -17.75 14.71
N ALA A 122 0.83 -16.46 14.60
CA ALA A 122 2.09 -15.98 15.16
C ALA A 122 2.12 -16.15 16.69
N ALA A 123 3.14 -16.86 17.19
CA ALA A 123 3.43 -16.91 18.62
C ALA A 123 4.02 -15.57 19.07
N LEU A 124 3.22 -14.76 19.75
CA LEU A 124 3.68 -13.55 20.42
C LEU A 124 4.43 -13.93 21.70
N ARG A 125 5.55 -13.28 21.97
CA ARG A 125 6.27 -13.37 23.24
C ARG A 125 6.39 -11.97 23.81
N HIS A 126 6.27 -11.80 25.13
CA HIS A 126 6.60 -10.49 25.70
C HIS A 126 8.11 -10.26 25.57
N VAL A 127 8.50 -9.00 25.38
CA VAL A 127 9.91 -8.61 25.24
C VAL A 127 10.72 -8.97 26.50
N ASP A 128 10.02 -9.12 27.63
CA ASP A 128 10.58 -9.49 28.93
C ASP A 128 10.60 -11.01 29.20
N ASP A 129 10.02 -11.82 28.30
CA ASP A 129 10.04 -13.29 28.39
C ASP A 129 11.35 -13.83 27.78
N ALA A 130 12.42 -13.82 28.57
CA ALA A 130 13.70 -14.47 28.26
C ALA A 130 13.79 -15.90 28.83
#